data_AF-A0A3A9BPL7-F1
#
_entry.id   AF-A0A3A9BPL7-F1
#
_cell.length_a   1.000
_cell.length_b   1.000
_cell.length_c   1.000
_cell.angle_alpha   90.00
_cell.angle_beta   90.00
_cell.angle_gamma   90.00
#
_symmetry.space_group_name_H-M   'P 1'
#
loop_
_entity.id
_entity.type
_entity.pdbx_description
1 polymer ?
#
loop_
_entity_poly.entity_id
_entity_poly.type
_entity_poly.pdbx_seq_one_letter_code
_entity_poly.pdbx_strand_id
1 'polypeptide(L)' 'MAEGKIVKVVKSGNVTMYFHDDYCRDKTPEDVKAILDRIAAIVYPALKSAHMKKEQHGSA' A
#
# COMPACT_ATOMS: atom_id res chain seq x y z
N MET A 1 -22.39 12.25 5.18
CA MET A 1 -21.59 11.01 5.26
C MET A 1 -21.08 10.77 3.85
N ALA A 2 -19.82 11.04 3.53
CA ALA A 2 -19.32 10.73 2.20
C ALA A 2 -19.35 9.18 2.03
N GLU A 3 -19.87 8.68 0.92
CA GLU A 3 -19.83 7.28 0.50
C GLU A 3 -18.67 7.20 -0.52
N GLY A 4 -17.43 6.95 -0.13
CA GLY A 4 -16.83 5.63 -0.20
C GLY A 4 -16.97 5.03 -1.58
N LYS A 5 -15.93 5.08 -2.40
CA LYS A 5 -15.97 4.40 -3.70
C LYS A 5 -16.06 2.90 -3.44
N ILE A 6 -17.18 2.29 -3.80
CA ILE A 6 -17.31 0.83 -3.76
C ILE A 6 -16.32 0.24 -4.77
N VAL A 7 -15.35 -0.52 -4.27
CA VAL A 7 -14.33 -1.19 -5.09
C VAL A 7 -14.65 -2.65 -5.35
N LYS A 8 -15.50 -3.26 -4.51
CA LYS A 8 -15.89 -4.66 -4.68
C LYS A 8 -17.24 -4.94 -4.05
N VAL A 9 -18.04 -5.75 -4.73
CA VAL A 9 -19.29 -6.30 -4.20
C VAL A 9 -19.20 -7.82 -4.22
N VAL A 10 -19.47 -8.45 -3.08
CA VAL A 10 -19.50 -9.92 -2.96
C VAL A 10 -20.90 -10.33 -2.51
N LYS A 11 -21.50 -11.29 -3.21
CA LYS A 11 -22.78 -11.90 -2.83
C LYS A 11 -22.52 -13.30 -2.28
N SER A 12 -23.06 -13.59 -1.10
CA SER A 12 -23.01 -14.91 -0.47
C SER A 12 -24.40 -15.25 0.08
N GLY A 13 -25.12 -16.13 -0.63
CA GLY A 13 -26.52 -16.41 -0.35
C GLY A 13 -27.36 -15.14 -0.39
N ASN A 14 -28.01 -14.82 0.73
CA ASN A 14 -28.89 -13.65 0.89
C ASN A 14 -28.13 -12.39 1.34
N VAL A 15 -26.81 -12.49 1.53
CA VAL A 15 -25.98 -11.39 2.04
C VAL A 15 -25.23 -10.74 0.89
N THR A 16 -25.27 -9.40 0.84
CA THR A 16 -24.43 -8.59 -0.05
C THR A 16 -23.43 -7.78 0.77
N MET A 17 -22.15 -8.00 0.50
CA MET A 17 -21.02 -7.31 1.15
C MET A 17 -20.48 -6.24 0.19
N TYR A 18 -20.36 -5.01 0.68
CA TYR A 18 -19.83 -3.87 -0.08
C TYR A 18 -18.49 -3.44 0.52
N PHE A 19 -17.43 -3.57 -0.26
CA PHE A 19 -16.09 -3.13 0.10
C PHE A 19 -15.88 -1.74 -0.46
N HIS A 20 -15.65 -0.78 0.43
CA HIS A 20 -15.41 0.62 0.10
C HIS A 20 -13.89 0.88 0.22
N ASP A 21 -13.33 1.58 -0.75
CA ASP A 21 -12.00 2.18 -0.57
C ASP A 21 -12.18 3.59 -0.01
N ASP A 22 -12.14 3.65 1.32
CA ASP A 22 -12.29 4.89 2.08
C ASP A 22 -10.94 5.53 2.41
N TYR A 23 -9.84 4.80 2.21
CA TYR A 23 -8.51 5.18 2.68
C TYR A 23 -7.84 6.22 1.78
N CYS A 24 -8.23 6.26 0.50
CA CYS A 24 -7.73 7.20 -0.50
C CYS A 24 -8.75 8.26 -0.95
N ARG A 25 -9.83 8.49 -0.19
CA ARG A 25 -10.95 9.38 -0.61
C ARG A 25 -10.55 10.80 -0.99
N ASP A 26 -9.62 11.41 -0.28
CA ASP A 26 -9.27 12.84 -0.43
C ASP A 26 -7.85 13.07 -0.93
N LYS A 27 -7.16 12.02 -1.41
CA LYS A 27 -5.77 12.13 -1.89
C LYS A 27 -5.75 12.03 -3.40
N THR A 28 -5.16 13.03 -4.05
CA THR A 28 -4.92 12.96 -5.49
C THR A 28 -3.85 11.89 -5.78
N PRO A 29 -3.73 11.40 -7.03
CA PRO A 29 -2.63 10.51 -7.41
C PRO A 29 -1.25 11.09 -7.05
N GLU A 30 -1.11 12.41 -7.11
CA GLU A 30 0.10 13.15 -6.71
C GLU A 30 0.35 13.07 -5.20
N ASP A 31 -0.68 13.21 -4.36
CA ASP A 31 -0.57 13.04 -2.91
C ASP A 31 -0.16 11.63 -2.51
N VAL A 32 -0.76 10.63 -3.18
CA VAL A 32 -0.41 9.22 -2.97
C VAL A 32 1.05 9.00 -3.36
N LYS A 33 1.49 9.54 -4.51
CA LYS A 33 2.87 9.46 -4.97
C LYS A 33 3.84 10.11 -3.98
N ALA A 34 3.54 11.30 -3.48
CA ALA A 34 4.37 12.00 -2.49
C ALA A 34 4.54 11.21 -1.19
N ILE A 35 3.49 10.52 -0.74
CA ILE A 35 3.55 9.64 0.43
C ILE A 35 4.44 8.43 0.15
N LEU A 36 4.26 7.78 -1.00
CA LEU A 36 5.07 6.62 -1.38
C LEU A 36 6.54 6.99 -1.55
N ASP A 37 6.84 8.15 -2.16
CA ASP A 37 8.21 8.66 -2.32
C ASP A 37 8.87 8.91 -0.95
N ARG A 38 8.12 9.47 0.01
CA ARG A 38 8.60 9.68 1.38
C ARG A 38 8.88 8.36 2.11
N ILE A 39 8.01 7.37 1.97
CA ILE A 39 8.21 6.04 2.53
C ILE A 39 9.45 5.39 1.91
N ALA A 40 9.58 5.45 0.57
CA ALA A 40 10.72 4.92 -0.15
C ALA A 40 12.03 5.55 0.31
N ALA A 41 12.09 6.87 0.48
CA ALA A 41 13.29 7.57 0.97
C ALA A 41 13.76 7.08 2.36
N ILE A 42 12.82 6.74 3.24
CA ILE A 42 13.12 6.23 4.60
C ILE A 42 13.53 4.75 4.56
N VAL A 43 12.78 3.94 3.83
CA VAL A 43 12.88 2.48 3.87
C VAL A 43 13.98 1.95 2.95
N TYR A 44 14.21 2.59 1.79
CA TYR A 44 15.15 2.10 0.78
C TYR A 44 16.60 1.99 1.29
N PRO A 45 17.18 2.95 2.03
CA PRO A 45 18.52 2.80 2.58
C PRO A 45 18.64 1.61 3.54
N ALA A 46 17.62 1.43 4.40
CA ALA A 46 17.58 0.32 5.36
C ALA A 46 17.52 -1.03 4.63
N LEU A 47 16.62 -1.18 3.64
CA LEU A 47 16.51 -2.40 2.85
C LEU A 47 17.75 -2.67 2.01
N LYS A 48 18.33 -1.65 1.36
CA LYS A 48 19.56 -1.76 0.59
C LYS A 48 20.73 -2.22 1.46
N SER A 49 20.87 -1.66 2.66
CA SER A 49 21.91 -2.07 3.60
C SER A 49 21.72 -3.52 4.08
N ALA A 50 20.48 -3.93 4.34
CA ALA A 50 20.15 -5.30 4.75
C ALA A 50 20.40 -6.30 3.61
N HIS A 51 20.12 -5.92 2.37
CA HIS A 51 20.37 -6.75 1.19
C HIS A 51 21.87 -6.96 0.95
N MET A 52 22.68 -5.88 0.95
CA MET A 52 24.13 -6.00 0.79
C MET A 52 24.78 -6.85 1.89
N LYS A 53 24.28 -6.76 3.13
CA LYS A 53 24.74 -7.61 4.24
C LYS A 53 24.42 -9.09 4.01
N LYS A 54 23.26 -9.39 3.40
CA LYS A 54 22.90 -10.77 3.03
C LYS A 54 23.76 -11.30 1.89
N GLU A 55 24.07 -10.49 0.87
CA GLU A 55 24.94 -10.89 -0.25
C GLU A 55 26.38 -11.18 0.19
N GLN A 56 26.90 -10.40 1.15
CA GLN A 56 28.24 -10.63 1.72
C GLN A 56 28.31 -11.87 2.62
N HIS A 57 27.20 -12.31 3.21
CA HIS A 57 27.14 -13.49 4.09
C HIS A 57 26.69 -14.78 3.38
N GLY A 58 26.19 -14.68 2.15
CA GLY A 58 25.81 -15.82 1.29
C GLY A 58 26.93 -16.33 0.37
N SER A 59 28.12 -15.75 0.48
CA SER A 59 29.33 -16.14 -0.26
C SER A 59 30.34 -16.77 0.71
N ALA A 60 30.01 -17.95 1.25
CA ALA A 60 30.92 -18.80 2.02
C ALA A 60 30.73 -20.25 1.60
#